data_AF-A0A0P9G8N1-F1
#
_entry.id   AF-A0A0P9G8N1-F1
#
_cell.length_a   1.000
_cell.length_b   1.000
_cell.length_c   1.000
_cell.angle_alpha   90.00
_cell.angle_beta   90.00
_cell.angle_gamma   90.00
#
_symmetry.space_group_name_H-M   'P 1'
#
loop_
_entity.id
_entity.type
_entity.pdbx_description
1 polymer ?
#
loop_
_entity_poly.entity_id
_entity_poly.type
_entity_poly.pdbx_seq_one_letter_code
_entity_poly.pdbx_strand_id
1 'polypeptide(L)'
;MTSRDNFISAGAAALLAVLFPFYWITFLGQTFDGFEAALKQDLLTFHWRDLLFVLIGALEVCVYLSLSNHLKSHFNARSARILLCTMAAIVAIFHSTVLFDIYLALTNQNTLSESTGLVAMVIAFGSLGLYTLFAAVFSIVCLLNKHLPPLLKVFSVLMLLMSILQMTLVLSFTNVFLFPAALLVLSIYFVKDKEELEVI
;
A
#
# COMPACT_ATOMS: atom_id res chain seq x y z
N MET A 1 -14.33 9.52 15.97
CA MET A 1 -13.02 9.98 15.48
C MET A 1 -12.91 11.44 15.81
N THR A 2 -11.78 11.83 16.39
CA THR A 2 -11.48 13.21 16.75
C THR A 2 -10.84 13.93 15.57
N SER A 3 -10.89 15.26 15.56
CA SER A 3 -10.15 16.10 14.59
C SER A 3 -8.67 15.69 14.50
N ARG A 4 -8.05 15.36 15.64
CA ARG A 4 -6.66 14.88 15.70
C ARG A 4 -6.44 13.58 14.92
N ASP A 5 -7.36 12.61 14.99
CA ASP A 5 -7.22 11.33 14.29
C ASP A 5 -7.28 11.51 12.76
N ASN A 6 -8.07 12.49 12.31
CA ASN A 6 -8.14 12.88 10.90
C ASN A 6 -6.82 13.47 10.41
N PHE A 7 -6.20 14.37 11.19
CA PHE A 7 -4.89 14.94 10.86
C PHE A 7 -3.77 13.89 10.84
N ILE A 8 -3.78 12.92 11.77
CA ILE A 8 -2.82 11.81 11.75
C ILE A 8 -2.98 11.00 10.46
N SER A 9 -4.22 10.66 10.08
CA SER A 9 -4.50 9.89 8.86
C SER A 9 -4.09 10.66 7.59
N ALA A 10 -4.35 11.96 7.56
CA ALA A 10 -3.95 12.84 6.46
C ALA A 10 -2.44 12.96 6.35
N GLY A 11 -1.75 13.16 7.49
CA GLY A 11 -0.30 13.24 7.56
C GLY A 11 0.36 11.92 7.15
N ALA A 12 -0.19 10.78 7.58
CA ALA A 12 0.29 9.46 7.17
C ALA A 12 0.17 9.26 5.66
N ALA A 13 -0.97 9.60 5.07
CA ALA A 13 -1.16 9.52 3.61
C ALA A 13 -0.22 10.45 2.84
N ALA A 14 -0.04 11.70 3.30
CA ALA A 14 0.85 12.66 2.66
C ALA A 14 2.33 12.24 2.77
N LEU A 15 2.76 11.79 3.94
CA LEU A 15 4.11 11.30 4.16
C LEU A 15 4.38 10.06 3.29
N LEU A 16 3.45 9.11 3.25
CA LEU A 16 3.56 7.93 2.40
C LEU A 16 3.64 8.30 0.91
N ALA A 17 2.89 9.32 0.47
CA ALA A 17 2.94 9.80 -0.92
C ALA A 17 4.33 10.32 -1.33
N VAL A 18 5.14 10.79 -0.36
CA VAL A 18 6.52 11.24 -0.60
C VAL A 18 7.51 10.08 -0.48
N LEU A 19 7.39 9.26 0.57
CA LEU A 19 8.35 8.19 0.87
C LEU A 19 8.27 7.04 -0.14
N PHE A 20 7.07 6.68 -0.58
CA PHE A 20 6.85 5.58 -1.51
C PHE A 20 7.62 5.76 -2.84
N PRO A 21 7.43 6.85 -3.61
CA PRO A 21 8.13 7.01 -4.88
C PRO A 21 9.63 7.19 -4.65
N PHE A 22 10.05 7.84 -3.55
CA PHE A 22 11.47 7.95 -3.20
C PHE A 22 12.12 6.56 -3.02
N TYR A 23 11.48 5.66 -2.28
CA TYR A 23 11.96 4.28 -2.10
C TYR A 23 12.03 3.53 -3.42
N TRP A 24 10.93 3.50 -4.18
CA TRP A 24 10.86 2.66 -5.38
C TRP A 24 11.69 3.20 -6.54
N ILE A 25 11.82 4.52 -6.71
CA ILE A 25 12.70 5.10 -7.75
C ILE A 25 14.15 4.79 -7.45
N THR A 26 14.57 4.90 -6.18
CA THR A 26 15.96 4.59 -5.80
C THR A 26 16.27 3.11 -5.91
N PHE A 27 15.31 2.23 -5.57
CA PHE A 27 15.41 0.78 -5.78
C PHE A 27 15.53 0.43 -7.26
N LEU A 28 14.62 0.93 -8.10
CA LEU A 28 14.51 0.57 -9.51
C LEU A 28 15.62 1.21 -10.37
N GLY A 29 16.11 2.38 -9.97
CA GLY A 29 17.24 3.05 -10.64
C GLY A 29 18.58 2.35 -10.46
N GLN A 30 18.70 1.41 -9.51
CA GLN A 30 19.94 0.71 -9.20
C GLN A 30 20.13 -0.62 -9.96
N THR A 31 19.10 -1.12 -10.65
CA THR A 31 19.12 -2.46 -11.28
C THR A 31 18.57 -2.42 -12.70
N PHE A 32 19.47 -2.49 -13.69
CA PHE A 32 19.13 -2.68 -15.10
C PHE A 32 18.75 -4.13 -15.45
N ASP A 33 18.94 -5.07 -14.50
CA ASP A 33 18.73 -6.52 -14.68
C ASP A 33 17.29 -6.99 -14.42
N GLY A 34 16.36 -6.06 -14.15
CA GLY A 34 14.93 -6.33 -13.97
C GLY A 34 14.47 -6.46 -12.51
N PHE A 35 13.15 -6.40 -12.31
CA PHE A 35 12.50 -6.35 -10.99
C PHE A 35 12.81 -7.54 -10.08
N GLU A 36 12.91 -8.75 -10.66
CA GLU A 36 13.22 -9.96 -9.88
C GLU A 36 14.65 -9.92 -9.31
N ALA A 37 15.63 -9.49 -10.11
CA ALA A 37 17.02 -9.36 -9.69
C ALA A 37 17.17 -8.27 -8.63
N ALA A 38 16.48 -7.15 -8.82
CA ALA A 38 16.40 -6.06 -7.85
C ALA A 38 15.86 -6.53 -6.50
N LEU A 39 14.75 -7.28 -6.51
CA LEU A 39 14.11 -7.79 -5.30
C LEU A 39 14.99 -8.83 -4.60
N LYS A 40 15.63 -9.73 -5.35
CA LYS A 40 16.60 -10.68 -4.80
C LYS A 40 17.79 -9.97 -4.16
N GLN A 41 18.29 -8.89 -4.74
CA GLN A 41 19.42 -8.16 -4.19
C GLN A 41 19.04 -7.41 -2.90
N ASP A 42 17.85 -6.82 -2.86
CA ASP A 42 17.34 -6.09 -1.69
C ASP A 42 17.15 -7.03 -0.49
N LEU A 43 16.56 -8.21 -0.70
CA LEU A 43 16.35 -9.27 0.30
C LEU A 43 17.64 -9.93 0.85
N LEU A 44 18.81 -9.48 0.41
CA LEU A 44 20.11 -10.04 0.79
C LEU A 44 21.01 -9.03 1.52
N THR A 45 20.57 -7.79 1.73
CA THR A 45 21.41 -6.73 2.31
C THR A 45 20.68 -5.90 3.36
N PHE A 46 21.10 -6.01 4.62
CA PHE A 46 20.53 -5.19 5.70
C PHE A 46 21.07 -3.74 5.67
N HIS A 47 20.22 -2.78 5.30
CA HIS A 47 20.56 -1.38 5.09
C HIS A 47 19.50 -0.41 5.66
N TRP A 48 19.81 0.89 5.68
CA TRP A 48 18.85 1.94 6.08
C TRP A 48 17.54 1.91 5.28
N ARG A 49 17.57 1.27 4.10
CA ARG A 49 16.41 1.04 3.22
C ARG A 49 15.38 0.11 3.84
N ASP A 50 15.79 -0.86 4.67
CA ASP A 50 14.87 -1.77 5.36
C ASP A 50 13.98 -1.03 6.37
N LEU A 51 14.56 -0.05 7.07
CA LEU A 51 13.80 0.81 7.97
C LEU A 51 12.77 1.65 7.20
N LEU A 52 13.16 2.17 6.03
CA LEU A 52 12.26 2.91 5.16
C LEU A 52 11.15 2.01 4.60
N PHE A 53 11.48 0.77 4.21
CA PHE A 53 10.53 -0.24 3.76
C PHE A 53 9.49 -0.53 4.84
N VAL A 54 9.91 -0.84 6.08
CA VAL A 54 9.00 -1.07 7.21
C VAL A 54 8.14 0.16 7.51
N LEU A 55 8.73 1.36 7.46
CA LEU A 55 8.00 2.61 7.69
C LEU A 55 6.91 2.83 6.64
N ILE A 56 7.20 2.59 5.36
CA ILE A 56 6.23 2.66 4.26
C ILE A 56 5.08 1.69 4.52
N GLY A 57 5.38 0.43 4.86
CA GLY A 57 4.36 -0.55 5.20
C GLY A 57 3.49 -0.16 6.39
N ALA A 58 4.10 0.37 7.46
CA ALA A 58 3.37 0.83 8.63
C ALA A 58 2.43 2.01 8.32
N LEU A 59 2.89 2.96 7.51
CA LEU A 59 2.08 4.08 7.05
C LEU A 59 0.92 3.62 6.16
N GLU A 60 1.15 2.70 5.24
CA GLU A 60 0.12 2.16 4.36
C GLU A 60 -0.96 1.40 5.15
N VAL A 61 -0.55 0.56 6.11
CA VAL A 61 -1.46 -0.10 7.06
C VAL A 61 -2.28 0.94 7.83
N CYS A 62 -1.64 1.99 8.35
CA CYS A 62 -2.32 3.06 9.07
C CYS A 62 -3.39 3.73 8.18
N VAL A 63 -3.05 4.08 6.95
CA VAL A 63 -3.98 4.71 5.98
C VAL A 63 -5.19 3.82 5.71
N TYR A 64 -5.01 2.52 5.49
CA TYR A 64 -6.13 1.61 5.22
C TYR A 64 -7.03 1.36 6.42
N LEU A 65 -6.45 1.22 7.61
CA LEU A 65 -7.25 1.08 8.84
C LEU A 65 -8.00 2.37 9.15
N SER A 66 -7.37 3.53 8.95
CA SER A 66 -8.02 4.83 9.05
C SER A 66 -9.18 4.94 8.06
N LEU A 67 -8.95 4.66 6.77
CA LEU A 67 -10.02 4.69 5.76
C LEU A 67 -11.17 3.73 6.08
N SER A 68 -10.86 2.51 6.56
CA SER A 68 -11.86 1.54 7.02
C SER A 68 -12.70 2.06 8.18
N ASN A 69 -12.10 2.86 9.07
CA ASN A 69 -12.82 3.54 10.14
C ASN A 69 -13.68 4.70 9.62
N HIS A 70 -13.17 5.52 8.69
CA HIS A 70 -13.95 6.59 8.04
C HIS A 70 -15.19 6.06 7.32
N LEU A 71 -15.08 4.89 6.68
CA LEU A 71 -16.18 4.25 5.96
C LEU A 71 -17.29 3.70 6.88
N LYS A 72 -17.10 3.65 8.22
CA LYS A 72 -18.14 3.20 9.17
C LYS A 72 -19.45 3.97 9.05
N SER A 73 -19.37 5.26 8.74
CA SER A 73 -20.54 6.16 8.66
C SER A 73 -21.28 6.10 7.32
N HIS A 74 -20.81 5.31 6.35
CA HIS A 74 -21.44 5.23 5.02
C HIS A 74 -22.31 3.96 4.91
N PHE A 75 -23.54 4.13 4.41
CA PHE A 75 -24.47 3.02 4.19
C PHE A 75 -23.85 1.99 3.23
N ASN A 76 -23.98 0.71 3.59
CA ASN A 76 -23.50 -0.44 2.83
C ASN A 76 -21.97 -0.51 2.58
N ALA A 77 -21.15 0.17 3.40
CA ALA A 77 -19.68 0.15 3.25
C ALA A 77 -18.98 -1.03 3.96
N ARG A 78 -19.73 -2.00 4.52
CA ARG A 78 -19.15 -3.13 5.29
C ARG A 78 -18.14 -3.94 4.47
N SER A 79 -18.47 -4.27 3.22
CA SER A 79 -17.60 -5.05 2.34
C SER A 79 -16.30 -4.29 2.05
N ALA A 80 -16.38 -3.00 1.69
CA ALA A 80 -15.22 -2.15 1.44
C ALA A 80 -14.28 -2.08 2.67
N ARG A 81 -14.85 -2.01 3.88
CA ARG A 81 -14.09 -1.98 5.13
C ARG A 81 -13.33 -3.28 5.40
N ILE A 82 -13.96 -4.43 5.15
CA ILE A 82 -13.30 -5.73 5.29
C ILE A 82 -12.15 -5.83 4.30
N LEU A 83 -12.38 -5.43 3.05
CA LEU A 83 -11.35 -5.44 2.00
C LEU A 83 -10.15 -4.56 2.38
N LEU A 84 -10.36 -3.36 2.94
CA LEU A 84 -9.28 -2.51 3.44
C LEU A 84 -8.50 -3.15 4.59
N CYS A 85 -9.17 -3.81 5.54
CA CYS A 85 -8.49 -4.54 6.60
C CYS A 85 -7.67 -5.71 6.05
N THR A 86 -8.19 -6.42 5.04
CA THR A 86 -7.47 -7.49 4.36
C THR A 86 -6.25 -6.96 3.60
N MET A 87 -6.39 -5.85 2.88
CA MET A 87 -5.28 -5.17 2.21
C MET A 87 -4.20 -4.76 3.22
N ALA A 88 -4.58 -4.18 4.36
CA ALA A 88 -3.66 -3.83 5.43
C ALA A 88 -2.89 -5.06 5.96
N ALA A 89 -3.58 -6.19 6.14
CA ALA A 89 -2.93 -7.44 6.55
C ALA A 89 -1.93 -7.95 5.50
N ILE A 90 -2.29 -7.89 4.21
CA ILE A 90 -1.40 -8.29 3.11
C ILE A 90 -0.17 -7.38 3.04
N VAL A 91 -0.34 -6.07 3.19
CA VAL A 91 0.77 -5.10 3.25
C VAL A 91 1.70 -5.40 4.41
N ALA A 92 1.17 -5.74 5.59
CA ALA A 92 1.98 -6.11 6.74
C ALA A 92 2.76 -7.42 6.50
N ILE A 93 2.17 -8.40 5.81
CA ILE A 93 2.85 -9.64 5.42
C ILE A 93 3.94 -9.36 4.38
N PHE A 94 3.69 -8.49 3.41
CA PHE A 94 4.69 -8.12 2.42
C PHE A 94 5.88 -7.42 3.09
N HIS A 95 5.63 -6.48 4.00
CA HIS A 95 6.71 -5.74 4.66
C HIS A 95 7.42 -6.55 5.75
N SER A 96 6.87 -7.69 6.18
CA SER A 96 7.57 -8.61 7.09
C SER A 96 8.65 -9.43 6.40
N THR A 97 8.82 -9.32 5.07
CA THR A 97 9.97 -9.93 4.37
C THR A 97 11.31 -9.40 4.87
N VAL A 98 11.34 -8.21 5.48
CA VAL A 98 12.51 -7.66 6.18
C VAL A 98 13.07 -8.61 7.27
N LEU A 99 12.25 -9.54 7.76
CA LEU A 99 12.69 -10.56 8.72
C LEU A 99 13.72 -11.51 8.10
N PHE A 100 13.74 -11.69 6.77
CA PHE A 100 14.78 -12.44 6.08
C PHE A 100 16.13 -11.71 6.14
N ASP A 101 16.15 -10.39 5.98
CA ASP A 101 17.36 -9.57 6.11
C ASP A 101 17.88 -9.58 7.54
N ILE A 102 16.99 -9.46 8.52
CA ILE A 102 17.34 -9.59 9.95
C ILE A 102 17.92 -10.97 10.24
N TYR A 103 17.33 -12.04 9.68
CA TYR A 103 17.85 -13.39 9.83
C TYR A 103 19.27 -13.53 9.25
N LEU A 104 19.53 -13.00 8.06
CA LEU A 104 20.87 -13.00 7.46
C LEU A 104 21.88 -12.24 8.33
N ALA A 105 21.50 -11.06 8.82
CA ALA A 105 22.34 -10.24 9.68
C ALA A 105 22.68 -10.95 11.00
N LEU A 106 21.71 -11.64 11.62
CA LEU A 106 21.91 -12.37 12.89
C LEU A 106 22.73 -13.66 12.71
N THR A 107 22.60 -14.32 11.55
CA THR A 107 23.33 -15.57 11.26
C THR A 107 24.68 -15.34 10.58
N ASN A 108 25.00 -14.08 10.25
CA ASN A 108 26.21 -13.68 9.52
C ASN A 108 26.37 -14.42 8.19
N GLN A 109 25.22 -14.70 7.53
CA GLN A 109 25.16 -15.31 6.20
C GLN A 109 25.01 -14.23 5.14
N ASN A 110 25.67 -14.42 4.00
CA ASN A 110 25.60 -13.47 2.88
C ASN A 110 24.48 -13.79 1.89
N THR A 111 23.89 -14.99 1.99
CA THR A 111 22.84 -15.46 1.08
C THR A 111 21.87 -16.38 1.80
N LEU A 112 20.57 -16.28 1.49
CA LEU A 112 19.59 -17.26 1.92
C LEU A 112 19.87 -18.62 1.25
N SER A 113 19.51 -19.70 1.94
CA SER A 113 19.42 -21.01 1.29
C SER A 113 18.40 -20.99 0.15
N GLU A 114 18.54 -21.87 -0.84
CA GLU A 114 17.64 -21.92 -2.00
C GLU A 114 16.17 -22.06 -1.59
N SER A 115 15.88 -22.91 -0.61
CA SER A 115 14.52 -23.12 -0.10
C SER A 115 13.97 -21.89 0.61
N THR A 116 14.77 -21.23 1.45
CA THR A 116 14.37 -20.00 2.15
C THR A 116 14.17 -18.84 1.17
N GLY A 117 15.05 -18.70 0.18
CA GLY A 117 14.94 -17.71 -0.87
C GLY A 117 13.67 -17.89 -1.70
N LEU A 118 13.32 -19.13 -2.06
CA LEU A 118 12.06 -19.43 -2.74
C LEU A 118 10.85 -19.02 -1.90
N VAL A 119 10.85 -19.32 -0.59
CA VAL A 119 9.78 -18.91 0.33
C VAL A 119 9.65 -17.39 0.39
N ALA A 120 10.76 -16.66 0.52
CA ALA A 120 10.75 -15.20 0.53
C ALA A 120 10.14 -14.61 -0.76
N MET A 121 10.52 -15.16 -1.91
CA MET A 121 9.99 -14.75 -3.21
C MET A 121 8.49 -15.06 -3.35
N VAL A 122 8.04 -16.23 -2.90
CA VAL A 122 6.62 -16.60 -2.90
C VAL A 122 5.81 -15.67 -2.00
N ILE A 123 6.32 -15.32 -0.82
CA ILE A 123 5.65 -14.37 0.08
C ILE A 123 5.58 -12.99 -0.58
N ALA A 124 6.68 -12.50 -1.15
CA ALA A 124 6.74 -11.19 -1.77
C ALA A 124 5.77 -11.08 -2.98
N PHE A 125 5.94 -11.94 -3.99
CA PHE A 125 5.10 -11.93 -5.19
C PHE A 125 3.65 -12.35 -4.91
N GLY A 126 3.46 -13.34 -4.03
CA GLY A 126 2.13 -13.77 -3.61
C GLY A 126 1.36 -12.66 -2.92
N SER A 127 2.01 -11.89 -2.04
CA SER A 127 1.39 -10.74 -1.38
C SER A 127 1.06 -9.63 -2.38
N LEU A 128 1.95 -9.30 -3.31
CA LEU A 128 1.68 -8.32 -4.37
C LEU A 128 0.50 -8.73 -5.26
N GLY A 129 0.43 -10.00 -5.66
CA GLY A 129 -0.67 -10.55 -6.45
C GLY A 129 -2.00 -10.51 -5.71
N LEU A 130 -2.03 -10.97 -4.46
CA LEU A 130 -3.22 -10.92 -3.61
C LEU A 130 -3.67 -9.47 -3.37
N TYR A 131 -2.74 -8.59 -3.00
CA TYR A 131 -3.02 -7.17 -2.81
C TYR A 131 -3.72 -6.58 -4.04
N THR A 132 -3.18 -6.84 -5.23
CA THR A 132 -3.72 -6.34 -6.51
C THR A 132 -5.17 -6.77 -6.71
N LEU A 133 -5.48 -8.04 -6.43
CA LEU A 133 -6.83 -8.59 -6.53
C LEU A 133 -7.78 -7.93 -5.53
N PHE A 134 -7.39 -7.85 -4.25
CA PHE A 134 -8.22 -7.24 -3.20
C PHE A 134 -8.45 -5.75 -3.44
N ALA A 135 -7.43 -5.02 -3.91
CA ALA A 135 -7.53 -3.62 -4.29
C ALA A 135 -8.49 -3.41 -5.48
N ALA A 136 -8.48 -4.30 -6.47
CA ALA A 136 -9.41 -4.24 -7.60
C ALA A 136 -10.87 -4.43 -7.13
N VAL A 137 -11.10 -5.47 -6.31
CA VAL A 137 -12.42 -5.75 -5.74
C VAL A 137 -12.89 -4.60 -4.85
N PHE A 138 -12.02 -4.07 -3.99
CA PHE A 138 -12.31 -2.89 -3.16
C PHE A 138 -12.77 -1.71 -4.00
N SER A 139 -12.03 -1.43 -5.08
CA SER A 139 -12.32 -0.30 -5.96
C SER A 139 -13.66 -0.46 -6.65
N ILE A 140 -13.97 -1.64 -7.18
CA ILE A 140 -15.27 -1.94 -7.80
C ILE A 140 -16.40 -1.79 -6.78
N VAL A 141 -16.25 -2.37 -5.58
CA VAL A 141 -17.26 -2.25 -4.51
C VAL A 141 -17.52 -0.79 -4.13
N CYS A 142 -16.47 0.03 -4.05
CA CYS A 142 -16.62 1.46 -3.77
C CYS A 142 -17.32 2.21 -4.91
N LEU A 143 -16.95 1.93 -6.16
CA LEU A 143 -17.53 2.59 -7.33
C LEU A 143 -19.01 2.25 -7.56
N LEU A 144 -19.45 1.06 -7.16
CA LEU A 144 -20.86 0.68 -7.17
C LEU A 144 -21.69 1.45 -6.12
N ASN A 145 -21.06 2.02 -5.09
CA ASN A 145 -21.76 2.82 -4.08
C ASN A 145 -22.01 4.25 -4.59
N LYS A 146 -23.25 4.51 -5.03
CA LYS A 146 -23.68 5.81 -5.57
C LYS A 146 -23.46 6.97 -4.59
N HIS A 147 -23.58 6.71 -3.29
CA HIS A 147 -23.48 7.72 -2.22
C HIS A 147 -22.05 7.95 -1.72
N LEU A 148 -21.05 7.36 -2.38
CA LEU A 148 -19.65 7.57 -2.01
C LEU A 148 -19.23 9.03 -2.32
N PRO A 149 -18.54 9.72 -1.39
CA PRO A 149 -18.02 11.07 -1.61
C PRO A 149 -17.15 11.16 -2.89
N PRO A 150 -17.16 12.29 -3.61
CA PRO A 150 -16.41 12.45 -4.86
C PRO A 150 -14.92 12.12 -4.74
N LEU A 151 -14.25 12.55 -3.67
CA LEU A 151 -12.83 12.25 -3.43
C LEU A 151 -12.56 10.75 -3.30
N LEU A 152 -13.44 10.02 -2.62
CA LEU A 152 -13.33 8.56 -2.50
C LEU A 152 -13.64 7.83 -3.81
N LYS A 153 -14.51 8.39 -4.67
CA LYS A 153 -14.69 7.89 -6.05
C LYS A 153 -13.40 8.05 -6.86
N VAL A 154 -12.78 9.23 -6.82
CA VAL A 154 -11.49 9.48 -7.50
C VAL A 154 -10.42 8.51 -6.98
N PHE A 155 -10.28 8.36 -5.66
CA PHE A 155 -9.36 7.38 -5.07
C PHE A 155 -9.64 5.95 -5.59
N SER A 156 -10.91 5.53 -5.64
CA SER A 156 -11.28 4.20 -6.11
C SER A 156 -10.98 4.00 -7.60
N VAL A 157 -11.16 5.02 -8.45
CA VAL A 157 -10.77 4.96 -9.86
C VAL A 157 -9.25 4.81 -10.01
N LEU A 158 -8.48 5.60 -9.26
CA LEU A 158 -7.01 5.51 -9.28
C LEU A 158 -6.53 4.13 -8.79
N MET A 159 -7.11 3.61 -7.71
CA MET A 159 -6.81 2.26 -7.21
C MET A 159 -7.13 1.18 -8.24
N LEU A 160 -8.29 1.26 -8.92
CA LEU A 160 -8.63 0.30 -9.97
C LEU A 160 -7.66 0.36 -11.14
N LEU A 161 -7.31 1.58 -11.59
CA LEU A 161 -6.33 1.79 -12.65
C LEU A 161 -4.98 1.17 -12.25
N MET A 162 -4.50 1.42 -11.03
CA MET A 162 -3.26 0.84 -10.52
C MET A 162 -3.32 -0.69 -10.49
N SER A 163 -4.43 -1.28 -10.03
CA SER A 163 -4.61 -2.73 -10.04
C SER A 163 -4.53 -3.31 -11.45
N ILE A 164 -5.14 -2.66 -12.44
CA ILE A 164 -5.07 -3.09 -13.85
C ILE A 164 -3.63 -3.02 -14.36
N LEU A 165 -2.94 -1.90 -14.12
CA LEU A 165 -1.55 -1.73 -14.58
C LEU A 165 -0.60 -2.72 -13.88
N GLN A 166 -0.80 -2.98 -12.58
CA GLN A 166 -0.02 -3.94 -11.81
C GLN A 166 -0.12 -5.36 -12.39
N MET A 167 -1.31 -5.77 -12.87
CA MET A 167 -1.51 -7.08 -13.51
C MET A 167 -0.73 -7.24 -14.82
N THR A 168 -0.36 -6.14 -15.49
CA THR A 168 0.39 -6.21 -16.76
C THR A 168 1.89 -6.41 -16.60
N LEU A 169 2.42 -6.43 -15.37
CA LEU A 169 3.84 -6.45 -14.96
C LEU A 169 4.70 -5.32 -15.55
N VAL A 170 4.68 -5.09 -16.86
CA VAL A 170 5.41 -4.04 -17.57
C VAL A 170 4.93 -2.64 -17.17
N LEU A 171 3.62 -2.39 -17.16
CA LEU A 171 3.09 -1.07 -16.82
C LEU A 171 2.97 -0.83 -15.31
N SER A 172 3.31 -1.83 -14.49
CA SER A 172 3.27 -1.74 -13.03
C SER A 172 4.15 -0.61 -12.48
N PHE A 173 5.24 -0.27 -13.17
CA PHE A 173 6.12 0.85 -12.82
C PHE A 173 5.37 2.19 -12.74
N THR A 174 4.31 2.36 -13.54
CA THR A 174 3.48 3.58 -13.52
C THR A 174 2.84 3.81 -12.15
N ASN A 175 2.65 2.76 -11.35
CA ASN A 175 2.08 2.85 -10.01
C ASN A 175 2.97 3.63 -9.04
N VAL A 176 4.28 3.76 -9.33
CA VAL A 176 5.19 4.67 -8.61
C VAL A 176 4.66 6.11 -8.58
N PHE A 177 3.94 6.54 -9.62
CA PHE A 177 3.35 7.88 -9.71
C PHE A 177 1.87 7.92 -9.33
N LEU A 178 1.11 6.89 -9.71
CA LEU A 178 -0.34 6.84 -9.43
C LEU A 178 -0.64 6.64 -7.95
N PHE A 179 0.19 5.89 -7.23
CA PHE A 179 -0.04 5.62 -5.81
C PHE A 179 0.10 6.89 -4.95
N PRO A 180 1.16 7.72 -5.12
CA PRO A 180 1.23 9.05 -4.51
C PRO A 180 0.02 9.93 -4.84
N ALA A 181 -0.43 9.95 -6.10
CA ALA A 181 -1.60 10.75 -6.47
C ALA A 181 -2.87 10.30 -5.72
N ALA A 182 -3.09 8.98 -5.62
CA ALA A 182 -4.20 8.41 -4.87
C ALA A 182 -4.12 8.76 -3.36
N LEU A 183 -2.93 8.71 -2.78
CA LEU A 183 -2.70 9.06 -1.38
C LEU A 183 -2.91 10.55 -1.09
N LEU A 184 -2.53 11.44 -2.01
CA LEU A 184 -2.82 12.87 -1.88
C LEU A 184 -4.33 13.14 -1.89
N VAL A 185 -5.08 12.45 -2.76
CA VAL A 185 -6.55 12.50 -2.75
C VAL A 185 -7.12 12.05 -1.39
N LEU A 186 -6.59 10.96 -0.82
CA LEU A 186 -6.99 10.51 0.52
C LEU A 186 -6.60 11.49 1.62
N SER A 187 -5.41 12.09 1.54
CA SER A 187 -4.96 13.10 2.51
C SER A 187 -5.92 14.29 2.55
N ILE A 188 -6.31 14.81 1.38
CA ILE A 188 -7.32 15.86 1.26
C ILE A 188 -8.67 15.39 1.80
N TYR A 189 -9.09 14.16 1.50
CA TYR A 189 -10.32 13.59 2.01
C TYR A 189 -10.36 13.51 3.55
N PHE A 190 -9.24 13.17 4.19
CA PHE A 190 -9.18 13.06 5.65
C PHE A 190 -9.27 14.42 6.34
N VAL A 191 -8.70 15.49 5.76
CA VAL A 191 -8.76 16.84 6.33
C VAL A 191 -10.06 17.55 6.00
N LYS A 192 -10.70 17.24 4.87
CA LYS A 192 -11.96 17.89 4.49
C LYS A 192 -13.00 17.66 5.58
N ASP A 193 -13.45 18.75 6.19
CA ASP A 193 -14.51 18.70 7.19
C ASP A 193 -15.70 17.95 6.59
N LYS A 194 -16.26 17.04 7.39
CA LYS A 194 -17.57 16.48 7.10
C LYS A 194 -18.54 17.63 7.25
N GLU A 195 -18.74 18.41 6.19
CA GLU A 195 -19.88 19.31 6.08
C GLU A 195 -21.06 18.49 6.57
N GLU A 196 -21.65 18.98 7.66
CA GLU A 196 -22.85 18.40 8.26
C GLU A 196 -23.78 18.11 7.09
N LEU A 197 -24.15 16.84 6.93
CA LEU A 197 -25.30 16.49 6.12
C LEU A 197 -26.47 17.25 6.75
N GLU A 198 -26.71 18.48 6.28
CA GLU A 198 -27.94 19.21 6.55
C GLU A 198 -29.05 18.24 6.18
N VAL A 199 -29.72 17.78 7.23
CA VAL A 199 -30.98 17.06 7.11
C VAL A 199 -31.95 18.05 6.50
N ILE A 200 -32.18 17.94 5.19
CA ILE A 200 -33.37 18.48 4.55
C ILE A 200 -34.39 17.36 4.46
#